data_AF-A0A2S9DR89-F1
#
_entry.id   AF-A0A2S9DR89-F1
#
_cell.length_a   1.000
_cell.length_b   1.000
_cell.length_c   1.000
_cell.angle_alpha   90.00
_cell.angle_beta   90.00
_cell.angle_gamma   90.00
#
_symmetry.space_group_name_H-M   'P 1'
#
loop_
_entity.id
_entity.type
_entity.pdbx_description
1 polymer ?
#
loop_
_entity_poly.entity_id
_entity_poly.type
_entity_poly.pdbx_seq_one_letter_code
_entity_poly.pdbx_strand_id
1 'polypeptide(L)'
;MRRCAVLVAVVIAGCGNSERPDSEVVIDESALSVYSKEHYPKTYQQWGDDGVERIKVAERAALLKSAKQMKCDKVEYVGLSEQMSSPPNKIVVFADCLNRWRFYIDQNSEILSSERTK
;
A
#
# COMPACT_ATOMS: atom_id res chain seq x y z
N MET A 1 34.24 -47.10 -3.50
CA MET A 1 33.29 -46.13 -4.08
C MET A 1 32.01 -46.13 -3.27
N ARG A 2 31.74 -45.06 -2.51
CA ARG A 2 30.40 -44.71 -2.00
C ARG A 2 30.49 -43.27 -1.51
N ARG A 3 30.16 -42.33 -2.40
CA ARG A 3 30.01 -40.91 -2.06
C ARG A 3 28.60 -40.74 -1.52
N CYS A 4 28.46 -40.57 -0.21
CA CYS A 4 27.22 -40.08 0.38
C CYS A 4 27.10 -38.60 0.00
N ALA A 5 26.20 -38.28 -0.94
CA ALA A 5 25.80 -36.92 -1.19
C ALA A 5 24.92 -36.46 -0.03
N VAL A 6 25.48 -35.65 0.88
CA VAL A 6 24.72 -34.93 1.88
C VAL A 6 24.06 -33.76 1.16
N LEU A 7 22.78 -33.90 0.85
CA LEU A 7 21.94 -32.77 0.45
C LEU A 7 21.66 -31.94 1.70
N VAL A 8 22.49 -30.92 1.91
CA VAL A 8 22.19 -29.85 2.87
C VAL A 8 21.05 -29.04 2.28
N ALA A 9 19.82 -29.32 2.70
CA ALA A 9 18.70 -28.44 2.46
C ALA A 9 18.92 -27.15 3.26
N VAL A 10 19.42 -26.12 2.59
CA VAL A 10 19.46 -24.76 3.15
C VAL A 10 18.02 -24.28 3.22
N VAL A 11 17.40 -24.38 4.41
CA VAL A 11 16.14 -23.72 4.70
C VAL A 11 16.46 -22.24 4.84
N ILE A 12 16.33 -21.50 3.74
CA ILE A 12 16.35 -20.04 3.79
C ILE A 12 15.05 -19.64 4.47
N ALA A 13 15.10 -19.43 5.79
CA ALA A 13 14.06 -18.71 6.53
C ALA A 13 14.11 -17.24 6.09
N GLY A 14 13.66 -16.98 4.86
CA GLY A 14 13.34 -15.64 4.43
C GLY A 14 12.09 -15.22 5.17
N CYS A 15 12.20 -14.25 6.08
CA CYS A 15 11.11 -13.33 6.36
C CYS A 15 10.83 -12.58 5.06
N GLY A 16 10.19 -13.27 4.11
CA GLY A 16 9.94 -12.77 2.78
C GLY A 16 8.92 -11.67 2.90
N ASN A 17 9.33 -10.44 2.63
CA ASN A 17 8.41 -9.46 2.07
C ASN A 17 7.80 -10.14 0.84
N SER A 18 6.56 -10.62 0.99
CA SER A 18 5.83 -11.35 -0.04
C SER A 18 5.37 -10.36 -1.11
N GLU A 19 6.33 -9.79 -1.82
CA GLU A 19 6.12 -8.90 -2.95
C GLU A 19 6.28 -9.68 -4.26
N ARG A 20 5.40 -9.37 -5.21
CA ARG A 20 5.49 -9.82 -6.60
C ARG A 20 6.61 -9.07 -7.31
N PRO A 21 7.23 -9.69 -8.33
CA PRO A 21 8.14 -8.99 -9.21
C PRO A 21 7.39 -7.90 -10.00
N ASP A 22 8.07 -6.80 -10.31
CA ASP A 22 7.48 -5.63 -10.99
C ASP A 22 6.83 -5.98 -12.34
N SER A 23 7.32 -7.01 -13.04
CA SER A 23 6.76 -7.49 -14.31
C SER A 23 5.35 -8.08 -14.21
N GLU A 24 4.91 -8.46 -13.01
CA GLU A 24 3.58 -9.05 -12.76
C GLU A 24 2.60 -8.05 -12.16
N VAL A 25 3.05 -6.84 -11.83
CA VAL A 25 2.24 -5.83 -11.15
C VAL A 25 1.50 -4.98 -12.18
N VAL A 26 0.18 -5.09 -12.18
CA VAL A 26 -0.70 -4.22 -12.97
C VAL A 26 -1.16 -3.06 -12.10
N ILE A 27 -0.88 -1.83 -12.54
CA ILE A 27 -1.29 -0.60 -11.86
C ILE A 27 -2.51 -0.01 -12.57
N ASP A 28 -3.59 0.17 -11.81
CA ASP A 28 -4.82 0.80 -12.27
C ASP A 28 -4.97 2.15 -11.56
N GLU A 29 -4.62 3.23 -12.25
CA GLU A 29 -4.68 4.58 -11.68
C GLU A 29 -6.11 5.04 -11.37
N SER A 30 -7.14 4.36 -11.89
CA SER A 30 -8.53 4.66 -11.52
C SER A 30 -8.84 4.36 -10.04
N ALA A 31 -7.97 3.63 -9.35
CA ALA A 31 -8.05 3.43 -7.91
C ALA A 31 -7.67 4.68 -7.08
N LEU A 32 -7.05 5.70 -7.69
CA LEU A 32 -6.62 6.93 -7.01
C LEU A 32 -7.78 7.88 -6.75
N SER A 33 -7.76 8.59 -5.63
CA SER A 33 -8.76 9.60 -5.32
C SER A 33 -8.54 10.88 -6.15
N VAL A 34 -9.65 11.45 -6.65
CA VAL A 34 -9.65 12.71 -7.42
C VAL A 34 -10.01 13.88 -6.49
N TYR A 35 -8.99 14.51 -5.92
CA TYR A 35 -9.18 15.61 -4.97
C TYR A 35 -9.52 16.95 -5.65
N SER A 36 -10.68 17.50 -5.30
CA SER A 36 -11.07 18.88 -5.60
C SER A 36 -11.56 19.60 -4.33
N LYS A 37 -11.46 20.93 -4.30
CA LYS A 37 -12.00 21.73 -3.17
C LYS A 37 -13.51 21.56 -3.01
N GLU A 38 -14.22 21.27 -4.10
CA GLU A 38 -15.66 21.04 -4.12
C GLU A 38 -16.04 19.71 -3.46
N HIS A 39 -15.34 18.62 -3.79
CA HIS A 39 -15.67 17.29 -3.29
C HIS A 39 -14.97 16.96 -1.96
N TYR A 40 -13.85 17.61 -1.65
CA TYR A 40 -13.05 17.37 -0.44
C TYR A 40 -12.78 18.65 0.38
N PRO A 41 -13.79 19.50 0.66
CA PRO A 41 -13.58 20.79 1.31
C PRO A 41 -12.92 20.65 2.69
N LYS A 42 -13.27 19.61 3.45
CA LYS A 42 -12.68 19.32 4.76
C LYS A 42 -11.21 18.94 4.66
N THR A 43 -10.84 18.11 3.69
CA THR A 43 -9.44 17.72 3.47
C THR A 43 -8.60 18.93 3.13
N TYR A 44 -9.04 19.78 2.20
CA TYR A 44 -8.34 21.03 1.89
C TYR A 44 -8.29 22.00 3.08
N GLN A 45 -9.34 22.07 3.90
CA GLN A 45 -9.34 22.89 5.12
C GLN A 45 -8.31 22.43 6.15
N GLN A 46 -8.16 21.11 6.34
CA GLN A 46 -7.28 20.54 7.35
C GLN A 46 -5.82 20.45 6.91
N TRP A 47 -5.59 20.15 5.63
CA TRP A 47 -4.27 19.85 5.09
C TRP A 47 -3.66 21.00 4.29
N GLY A 48 -4.49 21.94 3.82
CA GLY A 48 -4.08 22.95 2.84
C GLY A 48 -3.80 22.35 1.47
N ASP A 49 -3.57 23.22 0.49
CA ASP A 49 -3.26 22.82 -0.90
C ASP A 49 -2.01 21.93 -0.95
N ASP A 50 -0.91 22.33 -0.30
CA ASP A 50 0.34 21.56 -0.26
C ASP A 50 0.18 20.20 0.43
N GLY A 51 -0.66 20.12 1.47
CA GLY A 51 -0.92 18.86 2.16
C GLY A 51 -1.70 17.89 1.29
N VAL A 52 -2.68 18.38 0.52
CA VAL A 52 -3.41 17.56 -0.46
C VAL A 52 -2.49 17.03 -1.56
N GLU A 53 -1.52 17.81 -2.05
CA GLU A 53 -0.53 17.31 -2.99
C GLU A 53 0.34 16.19 -2.38
N ARG A 54 0.75 16.33 -1.11
CA ARG A 54 1.45 15.24 -0.41
C ARG A 54 0.59 13.99 -0.27
N ILE A 55 -0.71 14.14 -0.02
CA ILE A 55 -1.65 13.00 0.05
C ILE A 55 -1.72 12.28 -1.30
N LYS A 56 -1.84 13.01 -2.42
CA LYS A 56 -1.85 12.42 -3.77
C LYS A 56 -0.58 11.62 -4.06
N VAL A 57 0.57 12.11 -3.63
CA VAL A 57 1.86 11.39 -3.77
C VAL A 57 1.86 10.11 -2.93
N ALA A 58 1.44 10.20 -1.67
CA ALA A 58 1.34 9.05 -0.78
C ALA A 58 0.35 7.99 -1.31
N GLU A 59 -0.77 8.39 -1.89
CA GLU A 59 -1.74 7.47 -2.49
C GLU A 59 -1.17 6.68 -3.67
N ARG A 60 -0.42 7.35 -4.56
CA ARG A 60 0.28 6.66 -5.65
C ARG A 60 1.30 5.66 -5.11
N ALA A 61 2.08 6.04 -4.10
CA ALA A 61 3.05 5.15 -3.48
C ALA A 61 2.37 3.93 -2.82
N ALA A 62 1.26 4.15 -2.12
CA ALA A 62 0.47 3.09 -1.50
C ALA A 62 -0.16 2.15 -2.54
N LEU A 63 -0.68 2.68 -3.66
CA LEU A 63 -1.18 1.88 -4.79
C LEU A 63 -0.10 0.93 -5.30
N LEU A 64 1.09 1.45 -5.60
CA LEU A 64 2.23 0.65 -6.06
C LEU A 64 2.64 -0.40 -5.02
N LYS A 65 2.74 0.00 -3.75
CA LYS A 65 3.17 -0.88 -2.66
C LYS A 65 2.17 -2.03 -2.43
N SER A 66 0.88 -1.74 -2.47
CA SER A 66 -0.19 -2.73 -2.30
C SER A 66 -0.32 -3.67 -3.48
N ALA A 67 -0.21 -3.17 -4.72
CA ALA A 67 -0.28 -3.99 -5.92
C ALA A 67 0.85 -5.03 -6.00
N LYS A 68 1.99 -4.74 -5.34
CA LYS A 68 3.08 -5.70 -5.15
C LYS A 68 2.76 -6.80 -4.15
N GLN A 69 1.85 -6.61 -3.20
CA GLN A 69 1.65 -7.60 -2.13
C GLN A 69 0.96 -8.86 -2.64
N MET A 70 1.55 -10.03 -2.41
CA MET A 70 0.99 -11.34 -2.78
C MET A 70 -0.42 -11.57 -2.23
N LYS A 71 -0.76 -10.93 -1.10
CA LYS A 71 -2.09 -10.99 -0.49
C LYS A 71 -3.13 -10.13 -1.22
N CYS A 72 -2.74 -9.13 -2.01
CA CYS A 72 -3.64 -8.24 -2.73
C CYS A 72 -3.79 -8.71 -4.18
N ASP A 73 -4.96 -9.15 -4.63
CA ASP A 73 -5.17 -9.59 -6.01
C ASP A 73 -5.21 -8.43 -7.01
N LYS A 74 -6.03 -7.41 -6.73
CA LYS A 74 -6.10 -6.15 -7.47
C LYS A 74 -6.47 -5.04 -6.50
N VAL A 75 -5.71 -3.94 -6.51
CA VAL A 75 -6.11 -2.72 -5.77
C VAL A 75 -7.31 -2.10 -6.48
N GLU A 76 -8.39 -1.88 -5.74
CA GLU A 76 -9.63 -1.28 -6.27
C GLU A 76 -9.82 0.17 -5.82
N TYR A 77 -9.24 0.56 -4.68
CA TYR A 77 -9.36 1.91 -4.15
C TYR A 77 -8.21 2.24 -3.19
N VAL A 78 -7.71 3.48 -3.26
CA VAL A 78 -6.81 4.05 -2.26
C VAL A 78 -7.35 5.38 -1.73
N GLY A 79 -7.14 5.64 -0.45
CA GLY A 79 -7.63 6.85 0.19
C GLY A 79 -6.91 7.21 1.47
N LEU A 80 -6.98 8.49 1.85
CA LEU A 80 -6.48 8.98 3.14
C LEU A 80 -7.21 8.30 4.31
N SER A 81 -6.46 7.69 5.23
CA SER A 81 -7.00 7.21 6.50
C SER A 81 -7.17 8.37 7.47
N GLU A 82 -8.38 8.91 7.56
CA GLU A 82 -8.74 9.98 8.51
C GLU A 82 -8.46 9.60 9.98
N GLN A 83 -8.55 8.30 10.31
CA GLN A 83 -8.34 7.82 11.68
C GLN A 83 -6.86 7.70 12.06
N MET A 84 -5.99 7.37 11.10
CA MET A 84 -4.57 7.11 11.35
C MET A 84 -3.65 8.27 10.97
N SER A 85 -4.16 9.19 10.16
CA SER A 85 -3.47 10.40 9.74
C SER A 85 -3.62 11.52 10.78
N SER A 86 -2.65 12.44 10.78
CA SER A 86 -2.69 13.65 11.60
C SER A 86 -2.12 14.82 10.78
N PRO A 87 -2.98 15.78 10.38
CA PRO A 87 -2.53 16.95 9.66
C PRO A 87 -1.56 17.81 10.50
N PRO A 88 -0.58 18.49 9.88
CA PRO A 88 -0.21 18.39 8.46
C PRO A 88 0.86 17.31 8.18
N ASN A 89 1.31 16.55 9.19
CA ASN A 89 2.63 15.89 9.16
C ASN A 89 2.59 14.37 8.95
N LYS A 90 1.49 13.71 9.32
CA LYS A 90 1.40 12.24 9.31
C LYS A 90 0.31 11.78 8.36
N ILE A 91 0.69 11.32 7.19
CA ILE A 91 -0.21 10.76 6.18
C ILE A 91 -0.15 9.23 6.28
N VAL A 92 -1.31 8.63 6.46
CA VAL A 92 -1.50 7.19 6.34
C VAL A 92 -2.59 6.96 5.30
N VAL A 93 -2.28 6.19 4.28
CA VAL A 93 -3.20 5.81 3.21
C VAL A 93 -3.68 4.39 3.46
N PHE A 94 -4.97 4.14 3.30
CA PHE A 94 -5.44 2.77 3.15
C PHE A 94 -5.56 2.40 1.67
N ALA A 95 -5.24 1.16 1.35
CA ALA A 95 -5.38 0.58 0.02
C ALA A 95 -6.22 -0.69 0.13
N ASP A 96 -7.35 -0.69 -0.55
CA ASP A 96 -8.30 -1.81 -0.60
C ASP A 96 -8.08 -2.64 -1.84
N CYS A 97 -8.08 -3.95 -1.63
CA CYS A 97 -7.97 -4.96 -2.67
C CYS A 97 -9.30 -5.67 -2.87
N LEU A 98 -9.57 -6.08 -4.10
CA LEU A 98 -10.79 -6.77 -4.51
C LEU A 98 -11.06 -8.04 -3.68
N ASN A 99 -10.01 -8.77 -3.28
CA ASN A 99 -10.11 -9.94 -2.40
C ASN A 99 -10.30 -9.62 -0.90
N ARG A 100 -10.68 -8.37 -0.59
CA ARG A 100 -10.96 -7.84 0.75
C ARG A 100 -9.74 -7.73 1.65
N TRP A 101 -8.54 -7.60 1.10
CA TRP A 101 -7.40 -7.17 1.90
C TRP A 101 -7.33 -5.65 1.92
N ARG A 102 -7.07 -5.08 3.11
CA ARG A 102 -6.75 -3.67 3.31
C ARG A 102 -5.34 -3.55 3.85
N PHE A 103 -4.57 -2.62 3.31
CA PHE A 103 -3.25 -2.23 3.81
C PHE A 103 -3.29 -0.80 4.28
N TYR A 104 -2.68 -0.51 5.43
CA TYR A 104 -2.44 0.86 5.90
C TYR A 104 -0.96 1.17 5.72
N ILE A 105 -0.66 2.18 4.91
CA ILE A 105 0.67 2.49 4.42
C ILE A 105 0.99 3.95 4.77
N ASP A 106 2.17 4.20 5.33
CA ASP A 106 2.60 5.55 5.67
C ASP A 106 3.21 6.30 4.47
N GLN A 107 3.52 7.57 4.67
CA GLN A 107 4.18 8.43 3.67
C GLN A 107 5.57 7.97 3.21
N ASN A 108 6.20 7.00 3.91
CA ASN A 108 7.48 6.41 3.53
C ASN A 108 7.30 5.07 2.79
N SER A 109 6.05 4.72 2.42
CA SER A 109 5.69 3.45 1.78
C SER A 109 5.88 2.21 2.68
N GLU A 110 5.89 2.40 4.01
CA GLU A 110 5.92 1.30 4.97
C GLU A 110 4.51 0.81 5.28
N ILE A 111 4.30 -0.51 5.22
CA ILE A 111 3.04 -1.12 5.63
C ILE A 111 3.00 -1.13 7.16
N LEU A 112 2.15 -0.29 7.75
CA LEU A 112 1.94 -0.22 9.19
C LEU A 112 1.11 -1.40 9.70
N SER A 113 0.10 -1.78 8.93
CA SER A 113 -0.76 -2.93 9.21
C SER A 113 -1.47 -3.41 7.95
N SER A 114 -1.96 -4.64 8.00
CA SER A 114 -2.82 -5.21 6.96
C SER A 114 -3.89 -6.09 7.60
N GLU A 115 -5.10 -6.04 7.08
CA GLU A 115 -6.22 -6.81 7.59
C GLU A 115 -7.12 -7.31 6.45
N ARG A 116 -7.89 -8.36 6.72
CA ARG A 116 -8.95 -8.78 5.81
C ARG A 116 -10.25 -8.12 6.25
N THR A 117 -10.81 -7.27 5.42
CA THR A 117 -12.11 -6.63 5.67
C THR A 117 -13.22 -7.69 5.59
N LYS A 118 -14.21 -7.56 6.48
CA LYS A 118 -15.30 -8.54 6.62
C LYS A 118 -16.28 -8.41 5.47
#